data_AF-A0A935RZC9-F1
#
_entry.id   AF-A0A935RZC9-F1
#
_cell.length_a   1.000
_cell.length_b   1.000
_cell.length_c   1.000
_cell.angle_alpha   90.00
_cell.angle_beta   90.00
_cell.angle_gamma   90.00
#
_symmetry.space_group_name_H-M   'P 1'
#
loop_
_entity.id
_entity.type
_entity.pdbx_description
1 polymer ?
#
loop_
_entity_poly.entity_id
_entity_poly.type
_entity_poly.pdbx_seq_one_letter_code
_entity_poly.pdbx_strand_id
1 'polypeptide(L)'
;MNKKKCIIIVHGTFASTKEGWASLEGGFLAKIHKALYELTGKLYYLYAFEWSGTNSLYARQSASVRLMEMLKRLGETHESIHLIGHSHGGTIIQYALENHTYLKSKNTWKSIVKSWTTVGTPFYSFKGINKYINPRHLYSLAFWTSFLLIGIFCFFLGHNTFQNILKLVQNQFWYLAIATFILAGLINQIFEALTFNSSLNHTFQNYGSKWLGIYSRYDEAILGLKNSKDISIKLSKREFPSDGLSNHLLFFTRLIFNIIYDYTARILISKFLTSKFKNYFTGIDRNYFLINKVNFNPNNKEPFFIPKEIDENILKEIIADNQSKVGFFRNSFNSENNNLFKTIIDSNDLNKPKLVHSAYFDQNEIIKFILEHIMINEEIPINETDWMKKFRQWNNSR
;
A
#
# COMPACT_ATOMS: atom_id res chain seq x y z
N MET A 1 21.81 -29.53 -13.62
CA MET A 1 20.35 -29.32 -13.57
C MET A 1 20.04 -27.96 -14.15
N ASN A 2 19.14 -27.87 -15.13
CA ASN A 2 18.68 -26.56 -15.64
C ASN A 2 18.01 -25.81 -14.48
N LYS A 3 18.50 -24.59 -14.20
CA LYS A 3 17.91 -23.76 -13.14
C LYS A 3 16.49 -23.36 -13.57
N LYS A 4 15.61 -23.25 -12.58
CA LYS A 4 14.18 -23.06 -12.80
C LYS A 4 13.87 -21.56 -12.97
N LYS A 5 12.84 -21.24 -13.75
CA LYS A 5 12.28 -19.89 -13.86
C LYS A 5 10.93 -19.86 -13.16
N CYS A 6 10.59 -18.75 -12.50
CA CYS A 6 9.30 -18.66 -11.84
C CYS A 6 8.62 -17.29 -11.99
N ILE A 7 7.29 -17.34 -11.82
CA ILE A 7 6.42 -16.17 -11.77
C ILE A 7 5.71 -16.20 -10.42
N ILE A 8 5.76 -15.09 -9.70
CA ILE A 8 5.06 -14.91 -8.43
C ILE A 8 3.97 -13.88 -8.62
N ILE A 9 2.73 -14.27 -8.36
CA ILE A 9 1.58 -13.36 -8.35
C ILE A 9 1.27 -12.91 -6.92
N VAL A 10 1.02 -11.61 -6.76
CA VAL A 10 0.67 -10.99 -5.48
C VAL A 10 -0.68 -10.30 -5.65
N HIS A 11 -1.69 -10.86 -4.98
CA HIS A 11 -3.06 -10.40 -5.12
C HIS A 11 -3.32 -9.05 -4.42
N GLY A 12 -4.38 -8.37 -4.84
CA GLY A 12 -4.86 -7.14 -4.22
C GLY A 12 -5.60 -7.38 -2.90
N THR A 13 -6.12 -6.31 -2.30
CA THR A 13 -7.03 -6.39 -1.15
C THR A 13 -8.31 -7.16 -1.50
N PHE A 14 -8.86 -7.89 -0.53
CA PHE A 14 -10.07 -8.72 -0.65
C PHE A 14 -10.03 -9.89 -1.64
N ALA A 15 -8.90 -10.12 -2.32
CA ALA A 15 -8.67 -11.31 -3.13
C ALA A 15 -8.01 -12.43 -2.29
N SER A 16 -8.05 -13.66 -2.80
CA SER A 16 -7.35 -14.82 -2.22
C SER A 16 -6.65 -15.61 -3.33
N THR A 17 -5.62 -16.38 -2.97
CA THR A 17 -4.97 -17.32 -3.90
C THR A 17 -5.74 -18.62 -4.10
N LYS A 18 -6.78 -18.87 -3.31
CA LYS A 18 -7.61 -20.09 -3.42
C LYS A 18 -8.66 -19.99 -4.52
N GLU A 19 -9.18 -18.80 -4.76
CA GLU A 19 -10.33 -18.56 -5.65
C GLU A 19 -10.12 -17.29 -6.48
N GLY A 20 -10.76 -17.21 -7.65
CA GLY A 20 -10.73 -16.03 -8.51
C GLY A 20 -9.45 -15.89 -9.35
N TRP A 21 -9.17 -14.66 -9.81
CA TRP A 21 -8.14 -14.40 -10.82
C TRP A 21 -6.71 -14.75 -10.38
N ALA A 22 -6.43 -14.71 -9.07
CA ALA A 22 -5.13 -15.02 -8.49
C ALA A 22 -4.94 -16.51 -8.20
N SER A 23 -5.96 -17.35 -8.42
CA SER A 23 -5.85 -18.79 -8.26
C SER A 23 -4.93 -19.40 -9.32
N LEU A 24 -4.32 -20.53 -8.95
CA LEU A 24 -3.53 -21.34 -9.88
C LEU A 24 -4.43 -22.12 -10.84
N GLU A 25 -5.67 -22.42 -10.44
CA GLU A 25 -6.61 -23.25 -11.19
C GLU A 25 -7.55 -22.39 -12.03
N GLY A 26 -7.28 -22.29 -13.34
CA GLY A 26 -8.16 -21.61 -14.31
C GLY A 26 -8.16 -20.07 -14.26
N GLY A 27 -7.42 -19.48 -13.32
CA GLY A 27 -7.28 -18.04 -13.18
C GLY A 27 -6.40 -17.37 -14.25
N PHE A 28 -6.14 -16.08 -14.06
CA PHE A 28 -5.27 -15.27 -14.92
C PHE A 28 -3.87 -15.85 -15.07
N LEU A 29 -3.35 -16.44 -13.99
CA LEU A 29 -2.01 -17.03 -13.97
C LEU A 29 -1.91 -18.28 -14.87
N ALA A 30 -2.98 -19.07 -14.98
CA ALA A 30 -3.04 -20.21 -15.89
C ALA A 30 -3.01 -19.74 -17.36
N LYS A 31 -3.70 -18.64 -17.69
CA LYS A 31 -3.65 -18.02 -19.03
C LYS A 31 -2.23 -17.55 -19.38
N ILE A 32 -1.56 -16.85 -18.46
CA ILE A 32 -0.15 -16.43 -18.63
C ILE A 32 0.74 -17.65 -18.84
N HIS A 33 0.62 -18.69 -18.02
CA HIS A 33 1.48 -19.87 -18.10
C HIS A 33 1.31 -20.61 -19.42
N LYS A 34 0.05 -20.82 -19.86
CA LYS A 34 -0.26 -21.43 -21.15
C LYS A 34 0.36 -20.63 -22.30
N ALA A 35 0.10 -19.32 -22.34
CA ALA A 35 0.61 -18.46 -23.40
C ALA A 35 2.15 -18.38 -23.40
N LEU A 36 2.79 -18.34 -22.23
CA LEU A 36 4.25 -18.34 -22.13
C LEU A 36 4.87 -19.67 -22.60
N TYR A 37 4.23 -20.80 -22.28
CA TYR A 37 4.65 -22.10 -22.78
C TYR A 37 4.50 -22.21 -24.30
N GLU A 38 3.36 -21.78 -24.85
CA GLU A 38 3.13 -21.74 -26.30
C GLU A 38 4.17 -20.88 -27.04
N LEU A 39 4.58 -19.76 -26.45
CA LEU A 39 5.57 -18.86 -27.05
C LEU A 39 7.02 -19.33 -26.91
N THR A 40 7.37 -20.01 -25.81
CA THR A 40 8.79 -20.28 -25.46
C THR A 40 9.17 -21.76 -25.42
N GLY A 41 8.19 -22.66 -25.37
CA GLY A 41 8.38 -24.08 -25.08
C GLY A 41 8.93 -24.37 -23.67
N LYS A 42 9.04 -23.35 -22.80
CA LYS A 42 9.62 -23.46 -21.46
C LYS A 42 8.53 -23.37 -20.39
N LEU A 43 8.64 -24.23 -19.39
CA LEU A 43 7.77 -24.21 -18.22
C LEU A 43 8.29 -23.23 -17.18
N TYR A 44 7.39 -22.44 -16.62
CA TYR A 44 7.66 -21.53 -15.52
C TYR A 44 6.95 -22.05 -14.27
N TYR A 45 7.64 -22.05 -13.14
CA TYR A 45 7.01 -22.37 -11.87
C TYR A 45 6.12 -21.19 -11.46
N LEU A 46 4.86 -21.50 -11.14
CA LEU A 46 3.88 -20.50 -10.75
C LEU A 46 3.70 -20.52 -9.25
N TYR A 47 3.78 -19.35 -8.64
CA TYR A 47 3.55 -19.18 -7.22
C TYR A 47 2.51 -18.11 -6.98
N ALA A 48 1.48 -18.45 -6.21
CA ALA A 48 0.52 -17.49 -5.69
C ALA A 48 0.92 -17.10 -4.26
N PHE A 49 1.22 -15.81 -4.05
CA PHE A 49 1.64 -15.30 -2.75
C PHE A 49 0.42 -14.85 -1.93
N GLU A 50 0.12 -15.61 -0.88
CA GLU A 50 -1.00 -15.32 0.02
C GLU A 50 -0.62 -14.30 1.11
N TRP A 51 -1.50 -13.32 1.29
CA TRP A 51 -1.46 -12.40 2.42
C TRP A 51 -2.87 -12.06 2.90
N SER A 52 -2.98 -11.29 3.98
CA SER A 52 -4.26 -11.03 4.64
C SER A 52 -5.31 -10.36 3.76
N GLY A 53 -4.91 -9.71 2.67
CA GLY A 53 -5.80 -8.92 1.82
C GLY A 53 -6.40 -7.69 2.53
N THR A 54 -5.93 -7.35 3.73
CA THR A 54 -6.47 -6.25 4.54
C THR A 54 -5.96 -4.90 4.03
N ASN A 55 -6.83 -3.89 3.99
CA ASN A 55 -6.44 -2.53 3.61
C ASN A 55 -5.70 -1.82 4.77
N SER A 56 -4.43 -2.20 4.97
CA SER A 56 -3.56 -1.73 6.05
C SER A 56 -2.12 -1.59 5.55
N LEU A 57 -1.47 -0.47 5.86
CA LEU A 57 -0.06 -0.23 5.54
C LEU A 57 0.82 -1.20 6.32
N TYR A 58 0.50 -1.43 7.59
CA TYR A 58 1.19 -2.42 8.41
C TYR A 58 1.10 -3.83 7.79
N ALA A 59 -0.10 -4.25 7.37
CA ALA A 59 -0.29 -5.55 6.72
C ALA A 59 0.49 -5.68 5.41
N ARG A 60 0.50 -4.62 4.59
CA ARG A 60 1.30 -4.58 3.35
C ARG A 60 2.81 -4.70 3.61
N GLN A 61 3.33 -4.01 4.62
CA GLN A 61 4.75 -4.10 5.00
C GLN A 61 5.10 -5.46 5.64
N SER A 62 4.21 -6.02 6.46
CA SER A 62 4.40 -7.38 6.98
C SER A 62 4.42 -8.41 5.85
N ALA A 63 3.52 -8.27 4.87
CA ALA A 63 3.49 -9.10 3.67
C ALA A 63 4.75 -8.93 2.82
N SER A 64 5.31 -7.72 2.70
CA SER A 64 6.53 -7.50 1.92
C SER A 64 7.76 -8.18 2.53
N VAL A 65 7.86 -8.24 3.86
CA VAL A 65 8.90 -9.01 4.55
C VAL A 65 8.77 -10.51 4.23
N ARG A 66 7.57 -11.08 4.32
CA ARG A 66 7.33 -12.49 3.95
C ARG A 66 7.60 -12.77 2.47
N LEU A 67 7.25 -11.85 1.58
CA LEU A 67 7.54 -11.98 0.15
C LEU A 67 9.05 -12.00 -0.09
N MET A 68 9.82 -11.11 0.52
CA MET A 68 11.27 -11.11 0.33
C MET A 68 11.96 -12.33 0.97
N GLU A 69 11.45 -12.90 2.07
CA GLU A 69 11.91 -14.21 2.56
C GLU A 69 11.66 -15.33 1.53
N MET A 70 10.49 -15.31 0.88
CA MET A 70 10.19 -16.23 -0.22
C MET A 70 11.14 -16.04 -1.41
N LEU A 71 11.43 -14.78 -1.81
CA LEU A 71 12.39 -14.48 -2.86
C LEU A 71 13.79 -15.01 -2.54
N LYS A 72 14.23 -14.88 -1.28
CA LYS A 72 15.51 -15.41 -0.82
C LYS A 72 15.57 -16.93 -0.99
N ARG A 73 14.55 -17.66 -0.52
CA ARG A 73 14.48 -19.12 -0.64
C ARG A 73 14.41 -19.57 -2.10
N LEU A 74 13.58 -18.91 -2.91
CA LEU A 74 13.46 -19.25 -4.34
C LEU A 74 14.77 -18.95 -5.09
N GLY A 75 15.53 -17.94 -4.66
CA GLY A 75 16.81 -17.61 -5.30
C GLY A 75 17.94 -18.60 -5.11
N GLU A 76 17.78 -19.58 -4.24
CA GLU A 76 18.71 -20.71 -4.13
C GLU A 76 18.46 -21.77 -5.23
N THR A 77 17.24 -21.81 -5.80
CA THR A 77 16.78 -22.86 -6.71
C THR A 77 16.38 -22.36 -8.10
N HIS A 78 16.16 -21.05 -8.24
CA HIS A 78 15.69 -20.41 -9.47
C HIS A 78 16.76 -19.45 -10.02
N GLU A 79 16.88 -19.40 -11.35
CA GLU A 79 17.76 -18.44 -12.05
C GLU A 79 17.08 -17.12 -12.37
N SER A 80 15.74 -17.14 -12.48
CA SER A 80 14.93 -15.98 -12.80
C SER A 80 13.61 -16.00 -12.04
N ILE A 81 13.24 -14.81 -11.55
CA ILE A 81 11.99 -14.53 -10.87
C ILE A 81 11.33 -13.32 -11.54
N HIS A 82 10.06 -13.47 -11.92
CA HIS A 82 9.19 -12.38 -12.36
C HIS A 82 8.08 -12.17 -11.33
N LEU A 83 7.78 -10.91 -11.02
CA LEU A 83 6.74 -10.56 -10.04
C LEU A 83 5.56 -9.89 -10.74
N ILE A 84 4.34 -10.26 -10.40
CA ILE A 84 3.13 -9.63 -10.91
C ILE A 84 2.26 -9.24 -9.73
N GLY A 85 2.02 -7.95 -9.53
CA GLY A 85 1.20 -7.44 -8.44
C GLY A 85 -0.02 -6.70 -8.95
N HIS A 86 -1.17 -6.97 -8.37
CA HIS A 86 -2.41 -6.23 -8.64
C HIS A 86 -2.77 -5.33 -7.49
N SER A 87 -3.26 -4.12 -7.76
CA SER A 87 -3.77 -3.23 -6.71
C SER A 87 -2.72 -3.06 -5.60
N HIS A 88 -3.07 -3.27 -4.34
CA HIS A 88 -2.12 -3.29 -3.22
C HIS A 88 -1.05 -4.38 -3.27
N GLY A 89 -1.24 -5.47 -4.02
CA GLY A 89 -0.19 -6.46 -4.27
C GLY A 89 1.03 -5.88 -4.98
N GLY A 90 0.84 -4.90 -5.87
CA GLY A 90 1.96 -4.17 -6.47
C GLY A 90 2.74 -3.32 -5.47
N THR A 91 2.06 -2.73 -4.47
CA THR A 91 2.73 -2.01 -3.38
C THR A 91 3.53 -2.95 -2.47
N ILE A 92 3.04 -4.17 -2.24
CA ILE A 92 3.78 -5.20 -1.49
C ILE A 92 5.06 -5.58 -2.23
N ILE A 93 5.01 -5.75 -3.56
CA ILE A 93 6.21 -5.96 -4.38
C ILE A 93 7.17 -4.79 -4.24
N GLN A 94 6.69 -3.55 -4.38
CA GLN A 94 7.52 -2.36 -4.23
C GLN A 94 8.24 -2.33 -2.87
N TYR A 95 7.53 -2.63 -1.78
CA TYR A 95 8.08 -2.68 -0.43
C TYR A 95 9.03 -3.87 -0.25
N ALA A 96 8.81 -4.99 -0.92
CA ALA A 96 9.71 -6.16 -0.84
C ALA A 96 11.03 -5.92 -1.59
N LEU A 97 10.95 -5.18 -2.71
CA LEU A 97 12.12 -4.68 -3.44
C LEU A 97 12.81 -3.52 -2.71
N GLU A 98 12.13 -2.91 -1.74
CA GLU A 98 12.77 -1.97 -0.82
C GLU A 98 13.93 -2.67 -0.10
N ASN A 99 15.10 -2.04 -0.07
CA ASN A 99 16.25 -2.58 0.64
C ASN A 99 16.01 -2.52 2.15
N HIS A 100 15.21 -3.45 2.70
CA HIS A 100 15.03 -3.55 4.14
C HIS A 100 16.39 -3.69 4.81
N THR A 101 16.74 -2.66 5.58
CA THR A 101 18.05 -2.49 6.20
C THR A 101 18.41 -3.63 7.15
N TYR A 102 17.42 -4.38 7.62
CA TYR A 102 17.57 -5.53 8.50
C TYR A 102 18.08 -6.79 7.78
N LEU A 103 17.96 -6.88 6.45
CA LEU A 103 18.20 -8.13 5.70
C LEU A 103 19.32 -8.01 4.67
N LYS A 104 20.37 -7.27 5.02
CA LYS A 104 21.52 -6.97 4.15
C LYS A 104 22.50 -8.14 3.94
N SER A 105 22.27 -9.34 4.49
CA SER A 105 23.10 -10.51 4.13
C SER A 105 23.06 -10.73 2.62
N LYS A 106 24.22 -11.00 1.97
CA LYS A 106 24.41 -11.20 0.51
C LYS A 106 23.09 -11.43 -0.24
N ASN A 107 22.47 -10.35 -0.72
CA ASN A 107 21.13 -10.38 -1.31
C ASN A 107 21.20 -10.89 -2.75
N THR A 108 21.56 -12.16 -2.91
CA THR A 108 21.68 -12.85 -4.21
C THR A 108 20.36 -12.88 -4.97
N TRP A 109 19.22 -12.84 -4.27
CA TRP A 109 17.90 -12.84 -4.89
C TRP A 109 17.62 -11.56 -5.71
N LYS A 110 18.35 -10.47 -5.48
CA LYS A 110 18.10 -9.20 -6.17
C LYS A 110 18.46 -9.21 -7.65
N SER A 111 19.51 -9.95 -8.01
CA SER A 111 19.96 -10.06 -9.40
C SER A 111 19.09 -10.99 -10.23
N ILE A 112 18.44 -11.98 -9.58
CA ILE A 112 17.55 -12.94 -10.24
C ILE A 112 16.13 -12.41 -10.42
N VAL A 113 15.71 -11.35 -9.70
CA VAL A 113 14.44 -10.67 -10.03
C VAL A 113 14.65 -9.94 -11.35
N LYS A 114 14.12 -10.52 -12.43
CA LYS A 114 14.32 -10.04 -13.81
C LYS A 114 13.32 -8.98 -14.20
N SER A 115 12.06 -9.14 -13.80
CA SER A 115 11.03 -8.11 -14.02
C SER A 115 10.00 -8.07 -12.90
N TRP A 116 9.32 -6.93 -12.80
CA TRP A 116 8.12 -6.81 -11.98
C TRP A 116 7.07 -5.98 -12.71
N THR A 117 5.83 -6.44 -12.66
CA THR A 117 4.70 -5.82 -13.31
C THR A 117 3.64 -5.47 -12.28
N THR A 118 3.06 -4.28 -12.42
CA THR A 118 1.96 -3.83 -11.57
C THR A 118 0.73 -3.51 -12.39
N VAL A 119 -0.42 -4.06 -12.00
CA VAL A 119 -1.71 -3.89 -12.68
C VAL A 119 -2.66 -3.14 -11.75
N GLY A 120 -3.14 -1.97 -12.16
CA GLY A 120 -4.06 -1.14 -11.35
C GLY A 120 -3.49 -0.73 -9.99
N THR A 121 -2.17 -0.69 -9.81
CA THR A 121 -1.56 -0.46 -8.50
C THR A 121 -1.54 1.02 -8.12
N PRO A 122 -2.14 1.43 -6.99
CA PRO A 122 -1.97 2.78 -6.46
C PRO A 122 -0.62 2.91 -5.76
N PHE A 123 0.17 3.92 -6.12
CA PHE A 123 1.45 4.21 -5.47
C PHE A 123 1.35 5.43 -4.55
N TYR A 124 1.70 5.25 -3.29
CA TYR A 124 1.71 6.32 -2.30
C TYR A 124 3.05 7.05 -2.29
N SER A 125 3.00 8.38 -2.41
CA SER A 125 4.10 9.24 -1.99
C SER A 125 3.82 9.75 -0.59
N PHE A 126 4.76 9.53 0.33
CA PHE A 126 4.64 9.95 1.73
C PHE A 126 5.34 11.30 1.94
N LYS A 127 4.84 12.11 2.88
CA LYS A 127 5.54 13.30 3.35
C LYS A 127 6.79 12.87 4.09
N GLY A 128 7.90 13.53 3.82
CA GLY A 128 9.18 13.16 4.40
C GLY A 128 10.32 14.00 3.87
N ILE A 129 11.53 13.60 4.23
CA ILE A 129 12.76 14.20 3.74
C ILE A 129 13.20 13.48 2.47
N ASN A 130 13.72 14.23 1.49
CA ASN A 130 14.25 13.65 0.25
C ASN A 130 15.63 12.99 0.43
N LYS A 131 16.22 13.11 1.61
CA LYS A 131 17.51 12.52 1.93
C LYS A 131 17.29 11.17 2.61
N TYR A 132 17.86 10.12 2.04
CA TYR A 132 17.92 8.82 2.70
C TYR A 132 18.82 8.94 3.93
N ILE A 133 18.24 8.76 5.12
CA ILE A 133 19.00 8.61 6.36
C ILE A 133 18.95 7.12 6.71
N ASN A 134 20.12 6.51 6.84
CA ASN A 134 20.18 5.11 7.26
C ASN A 134 19.71 5.01 8.73
N PRO A 135 18.61 4.30 9.02
CA PRO A 135 18.05 4.20 10.37
C PRO A 135 19.05 3.64 11.38
N ARG A 136 20.04 2.85 10.95
CA ARG A 136 21.11 2.36 11.85
C ARG A 136 21.90 3.47 12.53
N HIS A 137 22.15 4.59 11.84
CA HIS A 137 22.87 5.72 12.45
C HIS A 137 22.05 6.37 13.56
N LEU A 138 20.72 6.42 13.39
CA LEU A 138 19.81 6.94 14.38
C LEU A 138 19.70 6.01 15.59
N TYR A 139 19.60 4.69 15.35
CA TYR A 139 19.68 3.69 16.41
C TYR A 139 20.99 3.77 17.17
N SER A 140 22.13 3.85 16.48
CA SER A 140 23.42 3.98 17.16
C SER A 140 23.48 5.27 17.97
N LEU A 141 22.97 6.38 17.46
CA LEU A 141 22.96 7.65 18.19
C LEU A 141 22.07 7.56 19.44
N ALA A 142 20.85 7.03 19.32
CA ALA A 142 19.94 6.83 20.45
C ALA A 142 20.51 5.85 21.49
N PHE A 143 21.16 4.78 21.03
CA PHE A 143 21.82 3.81 21.90
C PHE A 143 23.00 4.43 22.65
N TRP A 144 23.91 5.12 21.96
CA TRP A 144 25.08 5.76 22.56
C TRP A 144 24.69 6.89 23.51
N THR A 145 23.67 7.68 23.18
CA THR A 145 23.14 8.72 24.09
C THR A 145 22.54 8.09 25.34
N SER A 146 21.76 7.01 25.21
CA SER A 146 21.23 6.26 26.37
C SER A 146 22.36 5.69 27.23
N PHE A 147 23.37 5.08 26.60
CA PHE A 147 24.52 4.51 27.30
C PHE A 147 25.35 5.57 28.04
N LEU A 148 25.56 6.74 27.42
CA LEU A 148 26.24 7.88 28.05
C LEU A 148 25.46 8.41 29.26
N LEU A 149 24.13 8.53 29.16
CA LEU A 149 23.28 8.93 30.29
C LEU A 149 23.34 7.91 31.44
N ILE A 150 23.37 6.61 31.12
CA ILE A 150 23.57 5.54 32.11
C ILE A 150 24.96 5.65 32.76
N GLY A 151 26.02 5.89 31.97
CA GLY A 151 27.38 6.04 32.48
C GLY A 151 27.54 7.22 33.43
N ILE A 152 26.98 8.38 33.07
CA ILE A 152 26.93 9.56 33.94
C ILE A 152 26.19 9.22 35.24
N PHE A 153 25.07 8.51 35.15
CA PHE A 153 24.32 8.08 36.34
C PHE A 153 25.13 7.14 37.25
N CYS A 154 25.80 6.14 36.68
CA CYS A 154 26.68 5.22 37.42
C CYS A 154 27.86 5.94 38.09
N PHE A 155 28.41 6.97 37.45
CA PHE A 155 29.47 7.79 38.05
C PHE A 155 28.98 8.49 39.33
N PHE A 156 27.78 9.06 39.32
CA PHE A 156 27.19 9.68 40.52
C PHE A 156 26.77 8.65 41.59
N LEU A 157 26.40 7.43 41.20
CA LEU A 157 26.11 6.30 42.10
C LEU A 157 27.30 5.95 43.02
N GLY A 158 28.53 6.05 42.51
CA GLY A 158 29.75 5.68 43.23
C GLY A 158 30.22 6.71 44.27
N HIS A 159 29.60 7.89 44.36
CA HIS A 159 30.01 8.93 45.28
C HIS A 159 29.25 8.82 46.62
N ASN A 160 29.97 8.57 47.73
CA ASN A 160 29.41 8.22 49.04
C ASN A 160 28.37 9.23 49.60
N THR A 161 28.45 10.50 49.21
CA THR A 161 27.50 11.56 49.58
C THR A 161 26.10 11.35 48.99
N PHE A 162 25.95 10.48 47.99
CA PHE A 162 24.74 10.34 47.18
C PHE A 162 23.87 9.13 47.55
N GLN A 163 24.35 8.21 48.40
CA GLN A 163 23.70 6.92 48.75
C GLN A 163 22.24 7.04 49.24
N ASN A 164 21.90 8.12 49.95
CA ASN A 164 20.52 8.35 50.44
C ASN A 164 19.57 8.87 49.35
N ILE A 165 20.06 9.70 48.42
CA ILE A 165 19.30 10.14 47.25
C ILE A 165 19.11 8.96 46.28
N LEU A 166 20.10 8.08 46.19
CA LEU A 166 20.11 6.93 45.31
C LEU A 166 19.02 5.90 45.61
N LYS A 167 18.64 5.66 46.87
CA LYS A 167 17.50 4.78 47.17
C LYS A 167 16.17 5.30 46.59
N LEU A 168 16.00 6.62 46.55
CA LEU A 168 14.81 7.27 46.00
C LEU A 168 14.86 7.33 44.46
N VAL A 169 16.07 7.48 43.91
CA VAL A 169 16.31 7.56 42.46
C VAL A 169 16.43 6.17 41.79
N GLN A 170 16.81 5.11 42.50
CA GLN A 170 16.96 3.75 41.95
C GLN A 170 15.63 3.20 41.40
N ASN A 171 14.52 3.49 42.08
CA ASN A 171 13.18 3.16 41.55
C ASN A 171 12.77 4.06 40.38
N GLN A 172 13.24 5.31 40.32
CA GLN A 172 12.95 6.25 39.23
C GLN A 172 13.80 5.99 37.97
N PHE A 173 14.99 5.41 38.14
CA PHE A 173 15.92 5.14 37.04
C PHE A 173 15.37 4.11 36.05
N TRP A 174 14.72 3.05 36.54
CA TRP A 174 14.07 2.07 35.67
C TRP A 174 12.98 2.70 34.82
N TYR A 175 12.18 3.61 35.38
CA TYR A 175 11.19 4.37 34.61
C TYR A 175 11.85 5.25 33.55
N LEU A 176 12.98 5.90 33.87
CA LEU A 176 13.72 6.72 32.91
C LEU A 176 14.33 5.87 31.78
N ALA A 177 14.90 4.70 32.09
CA ALA A 177 15.45 3.79 31.10
C ALA A 177 14.35 3.25 30.17
N ILE A 178 13.21 2.81 30.74
CA ILE A 178 12.04 2.37 29.97
C ILE A 178 11.49 3.52 29.11
N ALA A 179 11.35 4.72 29.68
CA ALA A 179 10.88 5.89 28.94
C ALA A 179 11.81 6.27 27.78
N THR A 180 13.13 6.18 27.99
CA THR A 180 14.14 6.44 26.95
C THR A 180 14.06 5.39 25.84
N PHE A 181 13.88 4.11 26.18
CA PHE A 181 13.70 3.05 25.20
C PHE A 181 12.41 3.23 24.37
N ILE A 182 11.29 3.56 25.03
CA ILE A 182 10.02 3.89 24.35
C ILE A 182 10.22 5.10 23.43
N LEU A 183 10.86 6.17 23.92
CA LEU A 183 11.12 7.38 23.16
C LEU A 183 12.02 7.09 21.94
N ALA A 184 13.06 6.28 22.10
CA ALA A 184 13.92 5.85 21.01
C ALA A 184 13.14 5.06 19.94
N GLY A 185 12.23 4.17 20.36
CA GLY A 185 11.32 3.46 19.47
C GLY A 185 10.40 4.41 18.69
N LEU A 186 9.80 5.40 19.35
CA LEU A 186 8.95 6.42 18.72
C LEU A 186 9.73 7.30 17.74
N ILE A 187 10.92 7.77 18.15
CA ILE A 187 11.83 8.54 17.29
C ILE A 187 12.17 7.72 16.05
N ASN A 188 12.48 6.43 16.20
CA ASN A 188 12.75 5.57 15.04
C ASN A 188 11.55 5.47 14.10
N GLN A 189 10.33 5.29 14.62
CA GLN A 189 9.12 5.23 13.77
C GLN A 189 8.89 6.54 13.00
N ILE A 190 9.17 7.69 13.62
CA ILE A 190 9.10 9.00 12.97
C ILE A 190 10.13 9.07 11.84
N PHE A 191 11.38 8.71 12.09
CA PHE A 191 12.43 8.74 11.07
C PHE A 191 12.20 7.72 9.95
N GLU A 192 11.70 6.54 10.26
CA GLU A 192 11.25 5.56 9.27
C GLU A 192 10.20 6.20 8.36
N ALA A 193 9.15 6.80 8.93
CA ALA A 193 8.11 7.47 8.14
C ALA A 193 8.66 8.62 7.29
N LEU A 194 9.56 9.44 7.85
CA LEU A 194 10.18 10.56 7.15
C LEU A 194 11.11 10.12 6.00
N THR A 195 11.77 8.98 6.12
CA THR A 195 12.72 8.48 5.11
C THR A 195 12.11 7.48 4.14
N PHE A 196 10.91 6.96 4.44
CA PHE A 196 10.25 5.93 3.66
C PHE A 196 10.11 6.29 2.18
N ASN A 197 9.65 7.50 1.87
CA ASN A 197 9.52 7.95 0.48
C ASN A 197 10.87 8.01 -0.26
N SER A 198 11.94 8.44 0.42
CA SER A 198 13.29 8.43 -0.16
C SER A 198 13.77 7.01 -0.43
N SER A 199 13.44 6.05 0.43
CA SER A 199 13.78 4.64 0.26
C SER A 199 13.05 4.03 -0.95
N LEU A 200 11.75 4.30 -1.09
CA LEU A 200 10.95 3.87 -2.25
C LEU A 200 11.50 4.44 -3.56
N ASN A 201 11.86 5.73 -3.58
CA ASN A 201 12.47 6.37 -4.75
C ASN A 201 13.81 5.72 -5.11
N HIS A 202 14.67 5.46 -4.11
CA HIS A 202 15.95 4.80 -4.32
C HIS A 202 15.78 3.36 -4.85
N THR A 203 14.82 2.61 -4.32
CA THR A 203 14.48 1.29 -4.86
C THR A 203 14.01 1.38 -6.30
N PHE A 204 13.17 2.37 -6.61
CA PHE A 204 12.73 2.56 -7.98
C PHE A 204 13.86 2.99 -8.94
N GLN A 205 14.87 3.72 -8.47
CA GLN A 205 16.06 3.99 -9.29
C GLN A 205 16.80 2.69 -9.67
N ASN A 206 16.84 1.70 -8.76
CA ASN A 206 17.52 0.43 -8.99
C ASN A 206 16.69 -0.59 -9.78
N TYR A 207 15.37 -0.60 -9.62
CA TYR A 207 14.46 -1.59 -10.20
C TYR A 207 13.50 -1.03 -11.25
N GLY A 208 13.54 0.27 -11.51
CA GLY A 208 12.61 0.94 -12.40
C GLY A 208 12.76 0.54 -13.86
N SER A 209 13.97 0.17 -14.30
CA SER A 209 14.20 -0.36 -15.66
C SER A 209 13.52 -1.71 -15.90
N LYS A 210 13.31 -2.48 -14.83
CA LYS A 210 12.66 -3.80 -14.82
C LYS A 210 11.15 -3.74 -14.58
N TRP A 211 10.61 -2.53 -14.38
CA TRP A 211 9.21 -2.31 -14.03
C TRP A 211 8.33 -2.15 -15.27
N LEU A 212 7.14 -2.75 -15.25
CA LEU A 212 6.03 -2.46 -16.15
C LEU A 212 4.81 -2.02 -15.34
N GLY A 213 4.27 -0.82 -15.63
CA GLY A 213 3.02 -0.34 -15.08
C GLY A 213 1.88 -0.49 -16.09
N ILE A 214 0.80 -1.16 -15.70
CA ILE A 214 -0.42 -1.31 -16.50
C ILE A 214 -1.57 -0.69 -15.72
N TYR A 215 -2.15 0.38 -16.26
CA TYR A 215 -3.30 1.03 -15.66
C TYR A 215 -4.10 1.83 -16.70
N SER A 216 -5.40 1.86 -16.46
CA SER A 216 -6.41 2.64 -17.18
C SER A 216 -6.44 4.08 -16.67
N ARG A 217 -6.86 5.02 -17.53
CA ARG A 217 -7.20 6.38 -17.12
C ARG A 217 -8.43 6.45 -16.21
N TYR A 218 -9.27 5.43 -16.27
CA TYR A 218 -10.56 5.35 -15.60
C TYR A 218 -10.54 4.38 -14.40
N ASP A 219 -9.35 3.95 -13.93
CA ASP A 219 -9.24 3.06 -12.78
C ASP A 219 -9.83 3.69 -11.51
N GLU A 220 -11.01 3.23 -11.11
CA GLU A 220 -11.82 3.85 -10.07
C GLU A 220 -11.17 3.71 -8.70
N ALA A 221 -10.39 2.64 -8.46
CA ALA A 221 -9.70 2.45 -7.20
C ALA A 221 -8.57 3.49 -7.04
N ILE A 222 -7.76 3.71 -8.08
CA ILE A 222 -6.68 4.70 -8.04
C ILE A 222 -7.26 6.12 -7.96
N LEU A 223 -8.25 6.44 -8.78
CA LEU A 223 -8.91 7.75 -8.78
C LEU A 223 -9.63 8.03 -7.46
N GLY A 224 -10.33 7.03 -6.91
CA GLY A 224 -11.00 7.11 -5.61
C GLY A 224 -10.00 7.40 -4.48
N LEU A 225 -8.87 6.69 -4.45
CA LEU A 225 -7.80 6.93 -3.49
C LEU A 225 -7.18 8.32 -3.66
N LYS A 226 -6.93 8.77 -4.89
CA LYS A 226 -6.40 10.11 -5.19
C LYS A 226 -7.34 11.20 -4.68
N ASN A 227 -8.64 11.08 -4.96
CA ASN A 227 -9.65 12.04 -4.57
C ASN A 227 -10.00 11.97 -3.07
N SER A 228 -9.77 10.83 -2.42
CA SER A 228 -10.03 10.67 -0.98
C SER A 228 -9.24 11.67 -0.12
N LYS A 229 -8.10 12.15 -0.63
CA LYS A 229 -7.27 13.16 0.04
C LYS A 229 -7.99 14.50 0.19
N ASP A 230 -8.89 14.84 -0.72
CA ASP A 230 -9.59 16.12 -0.75
C ASP A 230 -10.93 16.07 -0.02
N ILE A 231 -11.38 14.88 0.40
CA ILE A 231 -12.58 14.72 1.21
C ILE A 231 -12.40 15.46 2.55
N SER A 232 -13.37 16.29 2.88
CA SER A 232 -13.47 16.96 4.18
C SER A 232 -14.87 16.72 4.74
N ILE A 233 -14.94 16.06 5.90
CA ILE A 233 -16.20 15.87 6.61
C ILE A 233 -16.42 17.14 7.43
N LYS A 234 -17.43 17.92 7.04
CA LYS A 234 -17.85 19.11 7.78
C LYS A 234 -19.15 18.79 8.50
N LEU A 235 -19.11 18.72 9.82
CA LEU A 235 -20.31 18.60 10.62
C LEU A 235 -21.12 19.90 10.53
N SER A 236 -22.45 19.76 10.36
CA SER A 236 -23.38 20.89 10.39
C SER A 236 -23.31 21.62 11.73
N LYS A 237 -23.60 22.93 11.70
CA LYS A 237 -23.85 23.66 12.94
C LYS A 237 -25.14 23.14 13.55
N ARG A 238 -25.22 23.15 14.89
CA ARG A 238 -26.49 22.86 15.54
C ARG A 238 -27.42 24.05 15.37
N GLU A 239 -28.67 23.77 15.04
CA GLU A 239 -29.70 24.79 15.06
C GLU A 239 -29.90 25.27 16.51
N PHE A 240 -30.18 26.55 16.67
CA PHE A 240 -30.51 27.09 17.98
C PHE A 240 -31.79 26.42 18.48
N PRO A 241 -31.88 26.10 19.79
CA PRO A 241 -33.09 25.49 20.34
C PRO A 241 -34.29 26.40 20.05
N SER A 242 -35.29 25.86 19.34
CA SER A 242 -36.57 26.54 19.09
C SER A 242 -37.57 26.37 20.23
N ASP A 243 -37.26 25.48 21.18
CA ASP A 243 -38.08 25.25 22.37
C ASP A 243 -38.27 26.57 23.12
N GLY A 244 -39.53 27.00 23.25
CA GLY A 244 -39.89 28.30 23.81
C GLY A 244 -39.26 28.56 25.19
N LEU A 245 -39.09 29.84 25.51
CA LEU A 245 -38.40 30.40 26.70
C LEU A 245 -38.92 29.94 28.09
N SER A 246 -39.82 28.97 28.16
CA SER A 246 -40.43 28.44 29.39
C SER A 246 -39.41 28.02 30.46
N ASN A 247 -38.18 27.65 30.08
CA ASN A 247 -37.10 27.38 31.02
C ASN A 247 -35.81 28.10 30.59
N HIS A 248 -35.63 29.33 31.06
CA HIS A 248 -34.45 30.16 30.76
C HIS A 248 -33.12 29.46 31.08
N LEU A 249 -33.03 28.73 32.20
CA LEU A 249 -31.80 28.03 32.57
C LEU A 249 -31.44 26.91 31.58
N LEU A 250 -32.43 26.12 31.16
CA LEU A 250 -32.25 25.09 30.14
C LEU A 250 -31.90 25.71 28.78
N PHE A 251 -32.52 26.84 28.45
CA PHE A 251 -32.21 27.59 27.23
C PHE A 251 -30.74 28.06 27.23
N PHE A 252 -30.28 28.72 28.29
CA PHE A 252 -28.90 29.22 28.39
C PHE A 252 -27.86 28.09 28.41
N THR A 253 -28.12 27.00 29.13
CA THR A 253 -27.21 25.84 29.13
C THR A 253 -27.09 25.20 27.75
N ARG A 254 -28.20 25.05 27.03
CA ARG A 254 -28.20 24.57 25.64
C ARG A 254 -27.52 25.55 24.69
N LEU A 255 -27.72 26.84 24.87
CA LEU A 255 -27.05 27.89 24.09
C LEU A 255 -25.53 27.81 24.27
N ILE A 256 -25.05 27.77 25.51
CA ILE A 256 -23.63 27.62 25.84
C ILE A 256 -23.10 26.32 25.25
N PHE A 257 -23.82 25.20 25.41
CA PHE A 257 -23.40 23.92 24.85
C PHE A 257 -23.31 23.95 23.32
N ASN A 258 -24.27 24.58 22.64
CA ASN A 258 -24.24 24.74 21.19
C ASN A 258 -23.09 25.61 20.74
N ILE A 259 -22.77 26.71 21.45
CA ILE A 259 -21.59 27.55 21.17
C ILE A 259 -20.31 26.73 21.36
N ILE A 260 -20.15 26.05 22.50
CA ILE A 260 -18.98 25.20 22.76
C ILE A 260 -18.86 24.13 21.67
N TYR A 261 -19.95 23.46 21.32
CA TYR A 261 -19.97 22.47 20.26
C TYR A 261 -19.54 23.07 18.92
N ASP A 262 -20.18 24.14 18.45
CA ASP A 262 -19.97 24.70 17.12
C ASP A 262 -18.58 25.30 16.91
N TYR A 263 -17.98 25.85 17.97
CA TYR A 263 -16.67 26.51 17.93
C TYR A 263 -15.50 25.60 18.33
N THR A 264 -15.72 24.53 19.12
CA THR A 264 -14.63 23.64 19.56
C THR A 264 -14.85 22.20 19.12
N ALA A 265 -15.85 21.51 19.67
CA ALA A 265 -16.05 20.08 19.47
C ALA A 265 -16.26 19.75 17.99
N ARG A 266 -17.06 20.55 17.27
CA ARG A 266 -17.34 20.38 15.85
C ARG A 266 -16.08 20.42 15.01
N ILE A 267 -15.16 21.35 15.27
CA ILE A 267 -13.89 21.49 14.54
C ILE A 267 -12.98 20.29 14.82
N LEU A 268 -12.86 19.90 16.09
CA LEU A 268 -12.01 18.77 16.51
C LEU A 268 -12.55 17.44 15.98
N ILE A 269 -13.85 17.18 16.16
CA ILE A 269 -14.51 15.96 15.69
C ILE A 269 -14.47 15.90 14.16
N SER A 270 -14.74 17.00 13.44
CA SER A 270 -14.66 17.02 11.98
C SER A 270 -13.26 16.68 11.48
N LYS A 271 -12.21 17.22 12.09
CA LYS A 271 -10.81 16.88 11.76
C LYS A 271 -10.49 15.42 12.07
N PHE A 272 -10.92 14.92 13.22
CA PHE A 272 -10.72 13.54 13.63
C PHE A 272 -11.43 12.56 12.69
N LEU A 273 -12.71 12.77 12.41
CA LEU A 273 -13.50 11.96 11.48
C LEU A 273 -12.90 12.01 10.07
N THR A 274 -12.54 13.19 9.58
CA THR A 274 -11.89 13.35 8.27
C THR A 274 -10.59 12.53 8.21
N SER A 275 -9.75 12.59 9.25
CA SER A 275 -8.51 11.82 9.29
C SER A 275 -8.77 10.31 9.36
N LYS A 276 -9.70 9.86 10.21
CA LYS A 276 -10.05 8.44 10.31
C LYS A 276 -10.63 7.90 9.01
N PHE A 277 -11.50 8.67 8.35
CA PHE A 277 -12.06 8.33 7.05
C PHE A 277 -10.95 8.22 6.01
N LYS A 278 -10.06 9.22 5.89
CA LYS A 278 -8.91 9.15 4.98
C LYS A 278 -8.03 7.92 5.22
N ASN A 279 -7.73 7.62 6.48
CA ASN A 279 -6.91 6.46 6.84
C ASN A 279 -7.62 5.14 6.51
N TYR A 280 -8.94 5.06 6.69
CA TYR A 280 -9.73 3.90 6.32
C TYR A 280 -9.72 3.63 4.81
N PHE A 281 -9.94 4.67 3.99
CA PHE A 281 -9.92 4.53 2.54
C PHE A 281 -8.53 4.18 2.02
N THR A 282 -7.50 4.87 2.50
CA THR A 282 -6.12 4.65 2.05
C THR A 282 -5.43 3.45 2.71
N GLY A 283 -6.03 2.89 3.75
CA GLY A 283 -5.43 1.87 4.60
C GLY A 283 -4.14 2.33 5.29
N ILE A 284 -3.92 3.63 5.50
CA ILE A 284 -2.74 4.11 6.23
C ILE A 284 -3.05 4.14 7.72
N ASP A 285 -2.74 3.03 8.38
CA ASP A 285 -3.01 2.76 9.78
C ASP A 285 -1.79 2.93 10.69
N ARG A 286 -0.60 3.17 10.12
CA ARG A 286 0.61 3.49 10.90
C ARG A 286 0.68 4.99 11.23
N ASN A 287 0.98 5.27 12.50
CA ASN A 287 1.27 6.63 12.96
C ASN A 287 2.46 7.22 12.19
N TYR A 288 2.48 8.54 12.00
CA TYR A 288 3.53 9.31 11.33
C TYR A 288 3.62 9.16 9.80
N PHE A 289 3.05 8.11 9.21
CA PHE A 289 2.98 7.96 7.75
C PHE A 289 1.88 8.87 7.19
N LEU A 290 2.27 10.04 6.69
CA LEU A 290 1.35 11.00 6.10
C LEU A 290 1.41 10.92 4.57
N ILE A 291 0.30 10.57 3.92
CA ILE A 291 0.25 10.60 2.45
C ILE A 291 0.40 12.04 1.96
N ASN A 292 1.35 12.23 1.05
CA ASN A 292 1.46 13.42 0.24
C ASN A 292 0.61 13.30 -1.03
N LYS A 293 0.77 12.22 -1.80
CA LYS A 293 0.07 12.00 -3.08
C LYS A 293 -0.21 10.53 -3.31
N VAL A 294 -1.22 10.24 -4.12
CA VAL A 294 -1.48 8.91 -4.70
C VAL A 294 -1.28 9.04 -6.21
N ASN A 295 -0.48 8.16 -6.79
CA ASN A 295 -0.11 8.20 -8.20
C ASN A 295 -0.31 6.83 -8.86
N PHE A 296 -0.36 6.84 -10.18
CA PHE A 296 -0.38 5.63 -11.02
C PHE A 296 1.00 4.97 -11.17
N ASN A 297 2.06 5.71 -10.85
CA ASN A 297 3.43 5.23 -10.93
C ASN A 297 4.23 5.57 -9.66
N PRO A 298 5.31 4.82 -9.38
CA PRO A 298 6.09 4.99 -8.15
C PRO A 298 7.00 6.22 -8.13
N ASN A 299 7.25 6.89 -9.26
CA ASN A 299 8.27 7.96 -9.36
C ASN A 299 7.72 9.36 -9.62
N ASN A 300 6.40 9.59 -9.48
CA ASN A 300 5.73 10.86 -9.76
C ASN A 300 5.94 11.40 -11.19
N LYS A 301 6.35 10.57 -12.16
CA LYS A 301 6.40 11.00 -13.57
C LYS A 301 4.98 11.06 -14.15
N GLU A 302 4.84 11.65 -15.32
CA GLU A 302 3.59 11.55 -16.07
C GLU A 302 3.28 10.07 -16.36
N PRO A 303 2.07 9.57 -16.04
CA PRO A 303 1.67 8.20 -16.28
C PRO A 303 1.74 7.80 -17.76
N PHE A 304 2.20 6.58 -18.02
CA PHE A 304 2.13 5.93 -19.32
C PHE A 304 0.97 4.94 -19.30
N PHE A 305 -0.17 5.37 -19.84
CA PHE A 305 -1.40 4.58 -19.84
C PHE A 305 -1.39 3.48 -20.91
N ILE A 306 -2.27 2.49 -20.73
CA ILE A 306 -2.58 1.51 -21.77
C ILE A 306 -3.10 2.20 -23.05
N PRO A 307 -3.00 1.56 -24.23
CA PRO A 307 -3.54 2.08 -25.48
C PRO A 307 -5.00 2.53 -25.34
N LYS A 308 -5.35 3.60 -26.04
CA LYS A 308 -6.68 4.21 -25.93
C LYS A 308 -7.78 3.27 -26.36
N GLU A 309 -7.55 2.46 -27.38
CA GLU A 309 -8.53 1.48 -27.85
C GLU A 309 -8.83 0.43 -26.76
N ILE A 310 -7.81 -0.06 -26.06
CA ILE A 310 -7.97 -1.03 -24.97
C ILE A 310 -8.68 -0.38 -23.78
N ASP A 311 -8.29 0.85 -23.44
CA ASP A 311 -8.90 1.61 -22.34
C ASP A 311 -10.40 1.85 -22.57
N GLU A 312 -10.78 2.25 -23.79
CA GLU A 312 -12.17 2.47 -24.20
C GLU A 312 -12.97 1.17 -24.29
N ASN A 313 -12.35 0.08 -24.75
CA ASN A 313 -13.00 -1.23 -24.77
C ASN A 313 -13.33 -1.74 -23.37
N ILE A 314 -12.38 -1.65 -22.43
CA ILE A 314 -12.60 -1.99 -21.02
C ILE A 314 -13.76 -1.15 -20.47
N LEU A 315 -13.73 0.17 -20.67
CA LEU A 315 -14.76 1.07 -20.17
C LEU A 315 -16.14 0.75 -20.76
N LYS A 316 -16.22 0.47 -22.07
CA LYS A 316 -17.47 0.11 -22.75
C LYS A 316 -18.06 -1.17 -22.19
N GLU A 317 -17.24 -2.20 -21.98
CA GLU A 317 -17.66 -3.47 -21.38
C GLU A 317 -18.26 -3.25 -19.98
N ILE A 318 -17.59 -2.45 -19.16
CA ILE A 318 -18.01 -2.16 -17.79
C ILE A 318 -19.28 -1.33 -17.74
N ILE A 319 -19.43 -0.33 -18.62
CA ILE A 319 -20.66 0.46 -18.71
C ILE A 319 -21.84 -0.45 -19.08
N ALA A 320 -21.65 -1.35 -20.05
CA ALA A 320 -22.68 -2.30 -20.46
C ALA A 320 -23.07 -3.25 -19.31
N ASP A 321 -22.07 -3.83 -18.62
CA ASP A 321 -22.29 -4.69 -17.45
C ASP A 321 -23.04 -3.95 -16.33
N ASN A 322 -22.58 -2.75 -15.97
CA ASN A 322 -23.17 -1.96 -14.89
C ASN A 322 -24.58 -1.48 -15.22
N GLN A 323 -24.87 -1.13 -16.48
CA GLN A 323 -26.22 -0.79 -16.93
C GLN A 323 -27.20 -1.94 -16.71
N SER A 324 -26.78 -3.18 -16.98
CA SER A 324 -27.61 -4.37 -16.75
C SER A 324 -27.91 -4.62 -15.26
N LYS A 325 -27.02 -4.14 -14.37
CA LYS A 325 -27.10 -4.34 -12.91
C LYS A 325 -27.81 -3.20 -12.17
N VAL A 326 -28.14 -2.08 -12.83
CA VAL A 326 -28.86 -0.95 -12.20
C VAL A 326 -30.17 -1.39 -11.55
N GLY A 327 -30.88 -2.35 -12.16
CA GLY A 327 -32.12 -2.91 -11.59
C GLY A 327 -31.90 -3.58 -10.22
N PHE A 328 -30.82 -4.35 -10.08
CA PHE A 328 -30.45 -4.98 -8.81
C PHE A 328 -30.18 -3.93 -7.72
N PHE A 329 -29.48 -2.85 -8.06
CA PHE A 329 -29.24 -1.75 -7.12
C PHE A 329 -30.53 -1.06 -6.72
N ARG A 330 -31.41 -0.70 -7.68
CA ARG A 330 -32.70 -0.08 -7.38
C ARG A 330 -33.54 -0.94 -6.44
N ASN A 331 -33.57 -2.25 -6.67
CA ASN A 331 -34.29 -3.18 -5.80
C ASN A 331 -33.64 -3.27 -4.40
N SER A 332 -32.32 -3.23 -4.32
CA SER A 332 -31.59 -3.22 -3.04
C SER A 332 -31.86 -1.95 -2.22
N PHE A 333 -31.93 -0.79 -2.89
CA PHE A 333 -32.32 0.49 -2.25
C PHE A 333 -33.76 0.49 -1.75
N ASN A 334 -34.67 -0.20 -2.45
CA ASN A 334 -36.07 -0.28 -2.08
C ASN A 334 -36.36 -1.37 -1.03
N SER A 335 -35.42 -2.26 -0.76
CA SER A 335 -35.60 -3.27 0.27
C SER A 335 -35.56 -2.62 1.66
N GLU A 336 -36.52 -2.97 2.54
CA GLU A 336 -36.59 -2.45 3.92
C GLU A 336 -35.38 -2.86 4.79
N ASN A 337 -34.42 -3.60 4.23
CA ASN A 337 -33.19 -3.98 4.91
C ASN A 337 -32.25 -2.77 5.02
N ASN A 338 -32.08 -2.29 6.25
CA ASN A 338 -31.29 -1.12 6.64
C ASN A 338 -29.76 -1.21 6.36
N ASN A 339 -29.27 -2.16 5.57
CA ASN A 339 -27.83 -2.37 5.40
C ASN A 339 -27.41 -2.65 3.95
N LEU A 340 -27.71 -1.70 3.06
CA LEU A 340 -27.31 -1.68 1.65
C LEU A 340 -25.84 -2.07 1.42
N PHE A 341 -24.94 -1.54 2.26
CA PHE A 341 -23.51 -1.87 2.17
C PHE A 341 -23.24 -3.36 2.39
N LYS A 342 -23.88 -3.96 3.39
CA LYS A 342 -23.74 -5.38 3.66
C LYS A 342 -24.31 -6.21 2.50
N THR A 343 -25.47 -5.83 1.97
CA THR A 343 -26.07 -6.50 0.80
C THR A 343 -25.18 -6.45 -0.43
N ILE A 344 -24.50 -5.32 -0.68
CA ILE A 344 -23.56 -5.20 -1.80
C ILE A 344 -22.31 -6.06 -1.57
N ILE A 345 -21.74 -6.03 -0.36
CA ILE A 345 -20.56 -6.80 0.00
C ILE A 345 -20.83 -8.32 -0.09
N ASP A 346 -21.97 -8.75 0.45
CA ASP A 346 -22.37 -10.15 0.55
C ASP A 346 -23.03 -10.67 -0.75
N SER A 347 -23.32 -9.81 -1.72
CA SER A 347 -23.91 -10.25 -2.99
C SER A 347 -22.99 -11.20 -3.75
N ASN A 348 -23.57 -12.18 -4.45
CA ASN A 348 -22.80 -13.04 -5.36
C ASN A 348 -22.09 -12.18 -6.42
N ASP A 349 -20.88 -12.58 -6.81
CA ASP A 349 -20.02 -11.82 -7.72
C ASP A 349 -20.70 -11.47 -9.06
N LEU A 350 -21.65 -12.29 -9.52
CA LEU A 350 -22.44 -12.02 -10.72
C LEU A 350 -23.27 -10.73 -10.64
N ASN A 351 -23.71 -10.33 -9.44
CA ASN A 351 -24.53 -9.13 -9.24
C ASN A 351 -23.69 -7.90 -8.86
N LYS A 352 -22.40 -8.09 -8.55
CA LYS A 352 -21.50 -6.98 -8.24
C LYS A 352 -21.19 -6.20 -9.52
N PRO A 353 -21.22 -4.86 -9.48
CA PRO A 353 -20.83 -4.04 -10.62
C PRO A 353 -19.37 -4.35 -10.96
N LYS A 354 -19.09 -4.56 -12.25
CA LYS A 354 -17.71 -4.72 -12.70
C LYS A 354 -16.99 -3.37 -12.59
N LEU A 355 -15.73 -3.42 -12.18
CA LEU A 355 -14.87 -2.25 -12.07
C LEU A 355 -13.76 -2.33 -13.12
N VAL A 356 -13.26 -1.19 -13.59
CA VAL A 356 -12.08 -1.13 -14.47
C VAL A 356 -10.92 -1.83 -13.79
N HIS A 357 -10.81 -1.63 -12.47
CA HIS A 357 -9.78 -2.21 -11.64
C HIS A 357 -9.69 -3.75 -11.68
N SER A 358 -10.80 -4.46 -11.93
CA SER A 358 -10.82 -5.93 -12.05
C SER A 358 -10.80 -6.42 -13.50
N ALA A 359 -11.23 -5.59 -14.44
CA ALA A 359 -11.42 -5.99 -15.85
C ALA A 359 -10.10 -6.21 -16.61
N TYR A 360 -8.96 -5.75 -16.10
CA TYR A 360 -7.65 -5.95 -16.74
C TYR A 360 -7.34 -7.42 -17.07
N PHE A 361 -7.78 -8.35 -16.21
CA PHE A 361 -7.44 -9.77 -16.32
C PHE A 361 -8.26 -10.52 -17.38
N ASP A 362 -9.27 -9.87 -17.93
CA ASP A 362 -10.10 -10.41 -19.01
C ASP A 362 -9.58 -10.03 -20.40
N GLN A 363 -8.65 -9.07 -20.47
CA GLN A 363 -8.14 -8.53 -21.72
C GLN A 363 -6.88 -9.28 -22.18
N ASN A 364 -6.93 -9.87 -23.37
CA ASN A 364 -5.81 -10.65 -23.93
C ASN A 364 -4.58 -9.78 -24.21
N GLU A 365 -4.79 -8.51 -24.55
CA GLU A 365 -3.73 -7.54 -24.81
C GLU A 365 -2.92 -7.24 -23.54
N ILE A 366 -3.57 -7.23 -22.37
CA ILE A 366 -2.88 -7.06 -21.08
C ILE A 366 -1.98 -8.27 -20.79
N ILE A 367 -2.46 -9.48 -21.05
CA ILE A 367 -1.65 -10.71 -20.97
C ILE A 367 -0.45 -10.59 -21.92
N LYS A 368 -0.69 -10.17 -23.16
CA LYS A 368 0.36 -9.98 -24.16
C LYS A 368 1.44 -9.00 -23.68
N PHE A 369 1.07 -7.83 -23.14
CA PHE A 369 2.06 -6.87 -22.62
C PHE A 369 2.91 -7.44 -21.48
N ILE A 370 2.31 -8.24 -20.60
CA ILE A 370 3.03 -8.90 -19.51
C ILE A 370 4.02 -9.93 -20.05
N LEU A 371 3.59 -10.73 -21.02
CA LEU A 371 4.46 -11.73 -21.67
C LEU A 371 5.62 -11.07 -22.41
N GLU A 372 5.37 -10.01 -23.18
CA GLU A 372 6.42 -9.24 -23.86
C GLU A 372 7.44 -8.72 -22.86
N HIS A 373 6.99 -8.15 -21.73
CA HIS A 373 7.89 -7.65 -20.69
C HIS A 373 8.71 -8.75 -20.01
N ILE A 374 8.11 -9.92 -19.75
CA ILE A 374 8.83 -11.10 -19.25
C ILE A 374 9.91 -11.51 -20.25
N MET A 375 9.54 -11.69 -21.53
CA MET A 375 10.44 -12.16 -22.57
C MET A 375 11.60 -11.21 -22.83
N ILE A 376 11.36 -9.89 -22.83
CA ILE A 376 12.41 -8.87 -22.98
C ILE A 376 13.43 -8.96 -21.83
N ASN A 377 12.98 -9.12 -20.59
CA ASN A 377 13.87 -9.23 -19.42
C ASN A 377 14.54 -10.61 -19.29
N GLU A 378 14.07 -11.59 -20.08
CA GLU A 378 14.69 -12.90 -20.28
C GLU A 378 15.61 -12.94 -21.51
N GLU A 379 15.80 -11.81 -22.19
CA GLU A 379 16.61 -11.69 -23.41
C GLU A 379 16.14 -12.64 -24.53
N ILE A 380 14.84 -12.96 -24.55
CA ILE A 380 14.21 -13.76 -25.60
C ILE A 380 13.79 -12.81 -26.73
N PRO A 381 14.21 -13.05 -27.98
CA PRO A 381 13.86 -12.19 -29.11
C PRO A 381 12.35 -12.27 -29.39
N ILE A 382 11.70 -11.11 -29.47
CA ILE A 382 10.28 -10.98 -29.79
C ILE A 382 10.03 -9.79 -30.70
N ASN A 383 8.92 -9.83 -31.45
CA ASN A 383 8.41 -8.65 -32.13
C ASN A 383 7.56 -7.83 -31.14
N GLU A 384 8.19 -6.85 -30.51
CA GLU A 384 7.52 -5.95 -29.55
C GLU A 384 6.34 -5.22 -30.19
N THR A 385 5.21 -5.13 -29.48
CA THR A 385 4.14 -4.21 -29.86
C THR A 385 4.63 -2.77 -29.87
N ASP A 386 3.99 -1.92 -30.68
CA ASP A 386 4.32 -0.49 -30.72
C ASP A 386 4.12 0.18 -29.36
N TRP A 387 3.14 -0.28 -28.57
CA TRP A 387 2.96 0.20 -27.21
C TRP A 387 4.13 -0.18 -26.31
N MET A 388 4.63 -1.42 -26.36
CA MET A 388 5.79 -1.85 -25.57
C MET A 388 7.06 -1.08 -25.95
N LYS A 389 7.31 -0.84 -27.24
CA LYS A 389 8.43 0.00 -27.71
C LYS A 389 8.36 1.41 -27.11
N LYS A 390 7.18 2.05 -27.17
CA LYS A 390 6.92 3.37 -26.59
C LYS A 390 7.08 3.37 -25.07
N PHE A 391 6.58 2.33 -24.39
CA PHE A 391 6.72 2.17 -22.94
C PHE A 391 8.19 2.11 -22.55
N ARG A 392 9.01 1.32 -23.25
CA ARG A 392 10.45 1.20 -22.97
C ARG A 392 11.19 2.51 -23.19
N GLN A 393 10.87 3.24 -24.25
CA GLN A 393 11.43 4.57 -24.49
C GLN A 393 11.08 5.52 -23.33
N TRP A 394 9.82 5.53 -22.89
CA TRP A 394 9.37 6.29 -21.72
C TRP A 394 10.05 5.83 -20.41
N ASN A 395 10.28 4.53 -20.25
CA ASN A 395 10.92 3.95 -19.07
C ASN A 395 12.43 4.23 -19.02
N ASN A 396 13.07 4.40 -20.18
CA ASN A 396 14.52 4.64 -20.34
C ASN A 396 14.91 6.11 -20.36
N SER A 397 13.99 7.05 -20.61
CA SER A 397 14.26 8.50 -20.54
C SER A 397 14.44 9.01 -19.09
N ARG A 398 15.18 8.25 -18.28
CA ARG A 398 15.30 8.42 -16.82
C ARG A 398 16.63 9.00 -16.38
#